data_AF-A0A0J0UXX1-F1
#
_entry.id   AF-A0A0J0UXX1-F1
#
_cell.length_a   1.000
_cell.length_b   1.000
_cell.length_c   1.000
_cell.angle_alpha   90.00
_cell.angle_beta   90.00
_cell.angle_gamma   90.00
#
_symmetry.space_group_name_H-M   'P 1'
#
loop_
_entity.id
_entity.type
_entity.pdbx_description
1 polymer ?
#
loop_
_entity_poly.entity_id
_entity_poly.type
_entity_poly.pdbx_seq_one_letter_code
_entity_poly.pdbx_strand_id
1 'polypeptide(L)'
;MTAAKTAKRIQLIPEPHQAIATPTLVARTPVLTTSARPLLTSVLLTTLLLASLLTAAASCGEQDSVLGPSQGVVWPPADGSVTYTDPVEAATGFAIEFVGFSNPLVGEFQQGDARSGEVAIRPTETGPITTVLLRQLDGDDSWSVLGAVTDAITPTAPAAGSVVQSPVTLQGSSTASEGTVDVAVRSQAKAPPLATGFVTGGSMGQMGPFEGTLEFAKSATPDGAIVFSTSSMEDGRVWEATVVPVRFG
;
A
#
# COMPACT_ATOMS: atom_id res chain seq x y z
N MET A 1 44.46 22.44 -40.33
CA MET A 1 44.80 23.40 -41.39
C MET A 1 44.08 22.95 -42.66
N THR A 2 42.91 23.52 -42.96
CA THR A 2 42.70 24.69 -43.87
C THR A 2 42.55 24.22 -45.33
N ALA A 3 41.30 24.05 -45.79
CA ALA A 3 40.61 24.85 -46.85
C ALA A 3 40.96 24.39 -48.29
N ALA A 4 40.21 24.54 -49.38
CA ALA A 4 38.99 25.26 -49.79
C ALA A 4 38.54 24.58 -51.14
N LYS A 5 37.25 24.33 -51.43
CA LYS A 5 36.21 25.22 -52.04
C LYS A 5 36.13 25.18 -53.60
N THR A 6 34.88 25.18 -54.11
CA THR A 6 34.38 25.73 -55.42
C THR A 6 34.25 24.71 -56.56
N ALA A 7 33.18 24.60 -57.38
CA ALA A 7 31.80 25.14 -57.43
C ALA A 7 30.98 24.48 -58.59
N LYS A 8 29.67 24.82 -58.62
CA LYS A 8 28.69 24.87 -59.76
C LYS A 8 28.19 23.54 -60.36
N ARG A 9 26.89 23.22 -60.33
CA ARG A 9 25.63 23.84 -60.84
C ARG A 9 25.41 23.58 -62.34
N ILE A 10 24.25 22.96 -62.66
CA ILE A 10 23.34 23.09 -63.83
C ILE A 10 22.68 21.70 -64.04
N GLN A 11 21.43 21.49 -63.61
CA GLN A 11 20.16 21.71 -64.34
C GLN A 11 19.94 20.74 -65.51
N LEU A 12 18.96 19.84 -65.36
CA LEU A 12 18.13 19.38 -66.47
C LEU A 12 16.67 19.78 -66.22
N ILE A 13 16.03 20.16 -67.32
CA ILE A 13 14.80 20.93 -67.52
C ILE A 13 13.59 19.98 -67.64
N PRO A 14 12.34 20.47 -67.48
CA PRO A 14 11.17 19.70 -67.05
C PRO A 14 10.25 19.25 -68.20
N GLU A 15 9.26 18.42 -67.88
CA GLU A 15 8.12 18.08 -68.74
C GLU A 15 6.80 18.07 -67.91
N PRO A 16 5.64 18.24 -68.57
CA PRO A 16 4.50 18.99 -68.02
C PRO A 16 3.24 18.18 -67.67
N HIS A 17 2.39 18.85 -66.86
CA HIS A 17 0.93 18.76 -66.74
C HIS A 17 0.21 17.44 -67.06
N GLN A 18 -0.41 16.83 -66.04
CA GLN A 18 -1.77 16.30 -66.17
C GLN A 18 -2.64 16.50 -64.91
N ALA A 19 -3.73 17.23 -65.15
CA ALA A 19 -5.09 17.10 -64.64
C ALA A 19 -5.36 16.79 -63.17
N ILE A 20 -5.94 17.80 -62.52
CA ILE A 20 -6.72 17.75 -61.28
C ILE A 20 -7.96 16.88 -61.52
N ALA A 21 -8.05 15.74 -60.84
CA ALA A 21 -9.31 15.03 -60.64
C ALA A 21 -9.81 15.35 -59.24
N THR A 22 -11.03 15.87 -59.14
CA THR A 22 -11.75 16.11 -57.88
C THR A 22 -12.45 14.81 -57.46
N PRO A 23 -12.08 14.14 -56.36
CA PRO A 23 -12.95 13.14 -55.76
C PRO A 23 -13.89 13.78 -54.74
N THR A 24 -15.17 13.57 -54.99
CA THR A 24 -16.34 13.76 -54.13
C THR A 24 -16.08 13.34 -52.66
N LEU A 25 -16.34 14.26 -51.72
CA LEU A 25 -16.31 14.00 -50.28
C LEU A 25 -17.48 13.09 -49.88
N VAL A 26 -17.22 11.80 -49.71
CA VAL A 26 -18.13 10.88 -49.01
C VAL A 26 -17.77 10.92 -47.52
N ALA A 27 -18.65 11.48 -46.70
CA ALA A 27 -18.51 11.45 -45.24
C ALA A 27 -18.48 10.00 -44.75
N ARG A 28 -17.30 9.55 -44.31
CA ARG A 28 -17.12 8.29 -43.58
C ARG A 28 -16.94 8.62 -42.10
N THR A 29 -17.84 8.11 -41.29
CA THR A 29 -17.81 8.11 -39.83
C THR A 29 -16.49 7.51 -39.33
N PRO A 30 -15.78 8.15 -38.38
CA PRO A 30 -14.63 7.52 -37.75
C PRO A 30 -15.11 6.39 -36.82
N VAL A 31 -14.67 5.16 -37.11
CA VAL A 31 -14.75 4.05 -36.14
C VAL A 31 -13.60 4.27 -35.15
N LEU A 32 -13.95 4.62 -33.92
CA LEU A 32 -13.03 4.68 -32.78
C LEU A 32 -12.63 3.24 -32.40
N THR A 33 -11.44 2.81 -32.82
CA THR A 33 -10.84 1.59 -32.27
C THR A 33 -10.22 1.92 -30.92
N THR A 34 -11.03 1.92 -29.86
CA THR A 34 -10.57 1.92 -28.47
C THR A 34 -9.90 0.59 -28.19
N SER A 35 -8.58 0.59 -28.08
CA SER A 35 -7.81 -0.49 -27.47
C SER A 35 -8.02 -0.44 -25.96
N ALA A 36 -9.00 -1.20 -25.47
CA ALA A 36 -9.24 -1.38 -24.05
C ALA A 36 -8.16 -2.31 -23.46
N ARG A 37 -7.16 -1.73 -22.78
CA ARG A 37 -6.31 -2.46 -21.83
C ARG A 37 -7.19 -2.96 -20.67
N PRO A 38 -6.98 -4.17 -20.12
CA PRO A 38 -7.83 -4.68 -19.06
C PRO A 38 -7.49 -3.96 -17.73
N LEU A 39 -8.34 -3.02 -17.32
CA LEU A 39 -8.36 -2.47 -15.95
C LEU A 39 -9.14 -3.37 -14.96
N LEU A 40 -9.64 -4.51 -15.42
CA LEU A 40 -10.65 -5.29 -14.68
C LEU A 40 -10.09 -6.03 -13.46
N THR A 41 -8.79 -6.30 -13.38
CA THR A 41 -8.22 -7.08 -12.27
C THR A 41 -8.05 -6.25 -10.99
N SER A 42 -7.73 -4.95 -11.11
CA SER A 42 -7.49 -4.06 -9.97
C SER A 42 -8.80 -3.66 -9.28
N VAL A 43 -9.82 -3.30 -10.07
CA VAL A 43 -11.17 -2.99 -9.54
C VAL A 43 -11.78 -4.19 -8.82
N LEU A 44 -11.57 -5.41 -9.35
CA LEU A 44 -12.13 -6.62 -8.73
C LEU A 44 -11.57 -6.90 -7.32
N LEU A 45 -10.27 -6.68 -7.09
CA LEU A 45 -9.63 -6.84 -5.77
C LEU A 45 -10.18 -5.83 -4.76
N THR A 46 -10.37 -4.56 -5.17
CA THR A 46 -10.99 -3.53 -4.33
C THR A 46 -12.43 -3.91 -3.98
N THR A 47 -13.22 -4.41 -4.94
CA THR A 47 -14.60 -4.85 -4.67
C THR A 47 -14.71 -6.10 -3.80
N LEU A 48 -13.76 -7.05 -3.85
CA LEU A 48 -13.83 -8.25 -3.00
C LEU A 48 -13.50 -7.96 -1.53
N LEU A 49 -12.59 -7.02 -1.27
CA LEU A 49 -12.31 -6.55 0.09
C LEU A 49 -13.52 -5.80 0.66
N LEU A 50 -14.16 -4.95 -0.15
CA LEU A 50 -15.43 -4.29 0.22
C LEU A 50 -16.58 -5.30 0.46
N ALA A 51 -16.67 -6.40 -0.31
CA ALA A 51 -17.72 -7.39 -0.12
C ALA A 51 -17.55 -8.23 1.17
N SER A 52 -16.31 -8.45 1.61
CA SER A 52 -16.01 -9.10 2.89
C SER A 52 -16.30 -8.18 4.09
N LEU A 53 -16.17 -6.86 3.90
CA LEU A 53 -16.63 -5.85 4.88
C LEU A 53 -18.17 -5.71 4.88
N LEU A 54 -18.84 -5.85 3.73
CA LEU A 54 -20.30 -5.69 3.64
C LEU A 54 -21.10 -6.89 4.17
N THR A 55 -20.54 -8.10 4.17
CA THR A 55 -21.26 -9.30 4.66
C THR A 55 -21.41 -9.32 6.19
N ALA A 56 -20.68 -8.46 6.92
CA ALA A 56 -20.90 -8.25 8.35
C ALA A 56 -22.09 -7.31 8.66
N ALA A 57 -22.49 -6.44 7.72
CA ALA A 57 -23.49 -5.40 7.97
C ALA A 57 -24.94 -5.84 7.73
N ALA A 58 -25.17 -7.04 7.16
CA ALA A 58 -26.50 -7.52 6.79
C ALA A 58 -27.13 -8.51 7.79
N SER A 59 -26.52 -8.73 8.96
CA SER A 59 -27.22 -9.35 10.08
C SER A 59 -27.93 -8.27 10.87
N CYS A 60 -29.20 -8.05 10.54
CA CYS A 60 -30.11 -7.18 11.27
C CYS A 60 -30.14 -7.57 12.76
N GLY A 61 -29.61 -6.68 13.60
CA GLY A 61 -29.63 -6.76 15.05
C GLY A 61 -28.87 -5.57 15.61
N GLU A 62 -29.57 -4.72 16.35
CA GLU A 62 -29.02 -3.61 17.12
C GLU A 62 -28.05 -4.17 18.18
N GLN A 63 -26.79 -4.36 17.78
CA GLN A 63 -25.67 -4.52 18.69
C GLN A 63 -24.65 -3.46 18.35
N ASP A 64 -24.81 -2.34 19.06
CA ASP A 64 -23.72 -1.48 19.54
C ASP A 64 -22.53 -2.37 19.95
N SER A 65 -21.67 -2.66 18.98
CA SER A 65 -20.53 -3.54 19.17
C SER A 65 -19.42 -2.65 19.67
N VAL A 66 -19.36 -2.61 21.01
CA VAL A 66 -18.41 -1.92 21.88
C VAL A 66 -16.97 -2.37 21.59
N LEU A 67 -16.44 -1.98 20.44
CA LEU A 67 -15.03 -1.63 20.35
C LEU A 67 -14.93 -0.32 21.11
N GLY A 68 -14.37 -0.36 22.33
CA GLY A 68 -14.04 0.89 23.05
C GLY A 68 -13.22 1.81 22.13
N PRO A 69 -13.22 3.13 22.37
CA PRO A 69 -12.70 4.13 21.42
C PRO A 69 -11.24 3.92 20.98
N SER A 70 -10.48 3.03 21.64
CA SER A 70 -9.08 2.70 21.34
C SER A 70 -8.84 1.32 20.70
N GLN A 71 -9.88 0.50 20.45
CA GLN A 71 -9.63 -0.84 19.90
C GLN A 71 -9.21 -0.78 18.42
N GLY A 72 -8.11 -1.48 18.10
CA GLY A 72 -7.54 -1.52 16.76
C GLY A 72 -6.59 -0.35 16.44
N VAL A 73 -6.26 0.49 17.43
CA VAL A 73 -5.24 1.54 17.27
C VAL A 73 -3.86 0.92 17.34
N VAL A 74 -3.04 1.21 16.33
CA VAL A 74 -1.64 0.76 16.26
C VAL A 74 -0.68 1.87 16.69
N TRP A 75 -1.04 3.13 16.42
CA TRP A 75 -0.21 4.30 16.68
C TRP A 75 -1.10 5.53 16.87
N PRO A 76 -0.76 6.51 17.75
CA PRO A 76 0.46 6.67 18.55
C PRO A 76 0.66 5.64 19.67
N PRO A 77 1.81 5.68 20.38
CA PRO A 77 2.04 4.82 21.53
C PRO A 77 0.97 5.00 22.62
N ALA A 78 0.61 3.89 23.28
CA ALA A 78 -0.45 3.87 24.29
C ALA A 78 -0.13 4.67 25.56
N ASP A 79 1.13 5.07 25.75
CA ASP A 79 1.57 5.85 26.91
C ASP A 79 1.18 7.34 26.83
N GLY A 80 0.55 7.77 25.73
CA GLY A 80 0.10 9.14 25.52
C GLY A 80 1.25 10.14 25.32
N SER A 81 2.47 9.66 25.05
CA SER A 81 3.64 10.52 24.86
C SER A 81 3.53 11.45 23.64
N VAL A 82 2.69 11.10 22.67
CA VAL A 82 2.48 11.86 21.43
C VAL A 82 1.00 11.82 21.04
N THR A 83 0.51 12.94 20.54
CA THR A 83 -0.80 13.07 19.87
C THR A 83 -0.58 13.81 18.55
N TYR A 84 -1.43 13.55 17.56
CA TYR A 84 -1.31 14.14 16.23
C TYR A 84 -2.59 14.87 15.84
N THR A 85 -2.50 16.15 15.53
CA THR A 85 -3.60 16.94 14.97
C THR A 85 -3.61 16.93 13.44
N ASP A 86 -2.49 16.53 12.82
CA ASP A 86 -2.34 16.37 11.37
C ASP A 86 -2.25 14.86 11.02
N PRO A 87 -3.10 14.34 10.11
CA PRO A 87 -3.03 12.94 9.70
C PRO A 87 -1.71 12.58 9.01
N VAL A 88 -1.09 13.52 8.28
CA VAL A 88 0.17 13.30 7.57
C VAL A 88 1.32 13.16 8.57
N GLU A 89 1.33 13.94 9.65
CA GLU A 89 2.30 13.78 10.73
C GLU A 89 2.12 12.44 11.46
N ALA A 90 0.87 12.03 11.71
CA ALA A 90 0.57 10.72 12.31
C ALA A 90 1.10 9.56 11.45
N ALA A 91 0.84 9.60 10.14
CA ALA A 91 1.33 8.60 9.18
C ALA A 91 2.87 8.59 9.09
N THR A 92 3.50 9.77 9.12
CA THR A 92 4.96 9.91 9.07
C THR A 92 5.62 9.31 10.31
N GLY A 93 5.10 9.67 11.50
CA GLY A 93 5.59 9.12 12.77
C GLY A 93 5.44 7.61 12.83
N PHE A 94 4.29 7.08 12.42
CA PHE A 94 4.07 5.64 12.30
C PHE A 94 5.06 4.96 11.34
N ALA A 95 5.25 5.51 10.14
CA ALA A 95 6.14 4.92 9.14
C ALA A 95 7.59 4.84 9.64
N ILE A 96 8.09 5.90 10.27
CA ILE A 96 9.48 5.98 10.72
C ILE A 96 9.70 5.23 12.04
N GLU A 97 8.87 5.48 13.05
CA GLU A 97 9.12 4.99 14.41
C GLU A 97 8.56 3.59 14.67
N PHE A 98 7.41 3.25 14.07
CA PHE A 98 6.75 1.97 14.30
C PHE A 98 7.15 0.92 13.28
N VAL A 99 7.09 1.28 11.99
CA VAL A 99 7.41 0.36 10.88
C VAL A 99 8.91 0.32 10.59
N GLY A 100 9.61 1.45 10.64
CA GLY A 100 11.05 1.54 10.41
C GLY A 100 11.45 1.97 9.00
N PHE A 101 10.59 2.69 8.28
CA PHE A 101 10.98 3.36 7.03
C PHE A 101 12.07 4.40 7.28
N SER A 102 13.08 4.41 6.41
CA SER A 102 14.15 5.41 6.41
C SER A 102 13.84 6.52 5.40
N ASN A 103 13.60 7.74 5.89
CA ASN A 103 13.28 8.93 5.08
C ASN A 103 12.23 8.66 3.97
N PRO A 104 11.03 8.18 4.32
CA PRO A 104 10.01 7.88 3.33
C PRO A 104 9.52 9.14 2.61
N LEU A 105 9.08 8.96 1.36
CA LEU A 105 8.24 9.93 0.67
C LEU A 105 6.80 9.77 1.17
N VAL A 106 6.25 10.87 1.67
CA VAL A 106 4.90 10.91 2.23
C VAL A 106 3.99 11.64 1.26
N GLY A 107 2.91 10.99 0.85
CA GLY A 107 1.91 11.55 -0.04
C GLY A 107 0.95 12.50 0.69
N GLU A 108 0.05 13.10 -0.08
CA GLU A 108 -1.06 13.89 0.46
C GLU A 108 -2.07 13.00 1.19
N PHE A 109 -2.78 13.59 2.14
CA PHE A 109 -3.91 12.95 2.81
C PHE A 109 -5.09 12.79 1.84
N GLN A 110 -5.55 11.56 1.67
CA GLN A 110 -6.73 11.19 0.89
C GLN A 110 -7.90 10.99 1.86
N GLN A 111 -8.86 11.92 1.86
CA GLN A 111 -10.03 11.83 2.75
C GLN A 111 -10.90 10.60 2.40
N GLY A 112 -11.23 9.82 3.43
CA GLY A 112 -12.25 8.78 3.38
C GLY A 112 -13.60 9.32 3.85
N ASP A 113 -14.03 8.93 5.05
CA ASP A 113 -15.20 9.53 5.73
C ASP A 113 -14.82 10.81 6.50
N ALA A 114 -15.76 11.45 7.19
CA ALA A 114 -15.53 12.71 7.92
C ALA A 114 -14.42 12.64 8.99
N ARG A 115 -14.01 11.44 9.39
CA ARG A 115 -13.08 11.14 10.46
C ARG A 115 -12.05 10.09 10.07
N SER A 116 -11.94 9.73 8.79
CA SER A 116 -10.98 8.74 8.30
C SER A 116 -10.35 9.17 6.99
N GLY A 117 -9.22 8.57 6.68
CA GLY A 117 -8.57 8.73 5.40
C GLY A 117 -7.27 7.97 5.36
N GLU A 118 -6.53 8.18 4.30
CA GLU A 118 -5.38 7.38 3.95
C GLU A 118 -4.20 8.27 3.54
N VAL A 119 -2.99 7.82 3.84
CA VAL A 119 -1.75 8.47 3.38
C VAL A 119 -0.88 7.43 2.71
N ALA A 120 -0.45 7.72 1.49
CA ALA A 120 0.51 6.89 0.77
C ALA A 120 1.94 7.15 1.29
N ILE A 121 2.65 6.08 1.59
CA ILE A 121 4.06 6.08 2.00
C ILE A 121 4.87 5.30 0.97
N ARG A 122 6.02 5.83 0.54
CA ARG A 122 6.96 5.11 -0.33
C ARG A 122 8.38 5.19 0.21
N PRO A 123 9.21 4.15 0.03
CA PRO A 123 10.62 4.20 0.39
C PRO A 123 11.45 5.07 -0.58
N THR A 124 11.01 5.19 -1.84
CA THR A 124 11.63 5.98 -2.92
C THR A 124 10.55 6.41 -3.92
N GLU A 125 10.91 7.28 -4.88
CA GLU A 125 9.96 7.79 -5.88
C GLU A 125 9.32 6.67 -6.73
N THR A 126 10.12 5.64 -7.06
CA THR A 126 9.70 4.48 -7.85
C THR A 126 9.34 3.26 -7.00
N GLY A 127 9.44 3.37 -5.67
CA GLY A 127 9.14 2.28 -4.75
C GLY A 127 7.65 1.94 -4.66
N PRO A 128 7.31 0.78 -4.08
CA PRO A 128 5.94 0.38 -3.83
C PRO A 128 5.25 1.34 -2.85
N ILE A 129 3.93 1.34 -2.90
CA ILE A 129 3.10 2.14 -2.00
C ILE A 129 2.71 1.30 -0.80
N THR A 130 2.99 1.81 0.39
CA THR A 130 2.33 1.39 1.62
C THR A 130 1.26 2.42 1.96
N THR A 131 -0.01 2.01 1.93
CA THR A 131 -1.14 2.87 2.27
C THR A 131 -1.40 2.76 3.78
N VAL A 132 -1.24 3.87 4.50
CA VAL A 132 -1.50 3.97 5.94
C VAL A 132 -2.96 4.36 6.14
N LEU A 133 -3.67 3.62 7.01
CA LEU A 133 -5.08 3.83 7.32
C LEU A 133 -5.22 4.65 8.61
N LEU A 134 -5.89 5.79 8.53
CA LEU A 134 -6.03 6.73 9.65
C LEU A 134 -7.47 6.97 10.07
N ARG A 135 -7.67 7.22 11.36
CA ARG A 135 -8.96 7.60 11.94
C ARG A 135 -8.80 8.57 13.10
N GLN A 136 -9.70 9.54 13.18
CA GLN A 136 -9.92 10.34 14.37
C GLN A 136 -10.83 9.60 15.34
N LEU A 137 -10.33 9.33 16.54
CA LEU A 137 -11.09 8.69 17.61
C LEU A 137 -11.87 9.74 18.40
N ASP A 138 -13.02 9.37 18.96
CA ASP A 138 -13.90 10.31 19.67
C ASP A 138 -13.18 11.00 20.83
N GLY A 139 -13.40 12.31 20.98
CA GLY A 139 -12.96 13.09 22.14
C GLY A 139 -11.96 14.20 21.84
N ASP A 140 -10.97 13.98 20.96
CA ASP A 140 -9.75 14.81 20.95
C ASP A 140 -9.31 15.32 19.55
N ASP A 141 -10.11 15.17 18.50
CA ASP A 141 -9.78 15.50 17.10
C ASP A 141 -8.41 14.95 16.63
N SER A 142 -7.88 13.96 17.33
CA SER A 142 -6.53 13.44 17.15
C SER A 142 -6.53 12.25 16.21
N TRP A 143 -5.54 12.22 15.32
CA TRP A 143 -5.37 11.19 14.32
C TRP A 143 -4.60 10.00 14.87
N SER A 144 -5.18 8.81 14.67
CA SER A 144 -4.59 7.52 15.02
C SER A 144 -4.47 6.66 13.77
N VAL A 145 -3.43 5.82 13.72
CA VAL A 145 -3.25 4.82 12.66
C VAL A 145 -3.88 3.50 13.10
N LEU A 146 -4.66 2.92 12.22
CA LEU A 146 -5.34 1.63 12.42
C LEU A 146 -4.54 0.45 11.84
N GLY A 147 -3.66 0.72 10.89
CA GLY A 147 -2.87 -0.27 10.18
C GLY A 147 -2.30 0.29 8.88
N ALA A 148 -1.71 -0.58 8.09
CA ALA A 148 -1.21 -0.24 6.77
C ALA A 148 -1.31 -1.44 5.83
N VAL A 149 -1.36 -1.19 4.52
CA VAL A 149 -1.48 -2.24 3.50
C VAL A 149 -0.57 -1.93 2.31
N THR A 150 -0.13 -2.99 1.65
CA THR A 150 0.50 -2.94 0.32
C THR A 150 -0.10 -4.02 -0.57
N ASP A 151 -0.05 -3.84 -1.89
CA ASP A 151 -0.48 -4.83 -2.87
C ASP A 151 0.38 -6.11 -2.84
N ALA A 152 1.61 -6.02 -2.33
CA ALA A 152 2.56 -7.14 -2.40
C ALA A 152 2.40 -8.16 -1.26
N ILE A 153 1.69 -7.83 -0.18
CA ILE A 153 1.55 -8.69 1.00
C ILE A 153 0.09 -8.66 1.45
N THR A 154 -0.55 -9.83 1.52
CA THR A 154 -1.96 -9.97 1.92
C THR A 154 -2.07 -11.04 3.00
N PRO A 155 -1.86 -10.69 4.28
CA PRO A 155 -2.08 -11.60 5.40
C PRO A 155 -3.57 -11.94 5.54
N THR A 156 -3.86 -13.21 5.80
CA THR A 156 -5.21 -13.71 6.11
C THR A 156 -5.31 -14.20 7.55
N ALA A 157 -4.18 -14.52 8.19
CA ALA A 157 -4.10 -14.82 9.62
C ALA A 157 -2.87 -14.16 10.27
N PRO A 158 -3.04 -13.51 11.44
CA PRO A 158 -4.33 -13.22 12.10
C PRO A 158 -5.15 -12.20 11.31
N ALA A 159 -6.47 -12.19 11.51
CA ALA A 159 -7.32 -11.11 11.02
C ALA A 159 -7.15 -9.87 11.90
N ALA A 160 -7.38 -8.69 11.32
CA ALA A 160 -7.36 -7.43 12.06
C ALA A 160 -8.28 -7.48 13.30
N GLY A 161 -7.77 -7.06 14.45
CA GLY A 161 -8.47 -7.06 15.73
C GLY A 161 -8.51 -8.41 16.46
N SER A 162 -7.95 -9.49 15.89
CA SER A 162 -7.93 -10.81 16.53
C SER A 162 -7.13 -10.79 17.83
N VAL A 163 -7.57 -11.59 18.80
CA VAL A 163 -6.76 -11.92 19.98
C VAL A 163 -5.79 -13.04 19.62
N VAL A 164 -4.49 -12.82 19.81
CA VAL A 164 -3.42 -13.75 19.50
C VAL A 164 -2.69 -14.21 20.76
N GLN A 165 -2.28 -15.47 20.75
CA GLN A 165 -1.45 -16.10 21.78
C GLN A 165 -0.13 -16.56 21.18
N SER A 166 0.89 -16.81 22.01
CA SER A 166 2.17 -17.32 21.55
C SER A 166 2.17 -18.87 21.54
N PRO A 167 2.60 -19.52 20.46
CA PRO A 167 2.98 -18.95 19.16
C PRO A 167 1.78 -18.46 18.34
N VAL A 168 1.96 -17.36 17.59
CA VAL A 168 0.93 -16.86 16.66
C VAL A 168 1.08 -17.55 15.30
N THR A 169 -0.05 -17.95 14.72
CA THR A 169 -0.13 -18.45 13.33
C THR A 169 -0.15 -17.29 12.34
N LEU A 170 0.69 -17.41 11.30
CA LEU A 170 0.86 -16.43 10.24
C LEU A 170 0.47 -17.08 8.92
N GLN A 171 -0.50 -16.52 8.21
CA GLN A 171 -0.92 -17.01 6.90
C GLN A 171 -1.26 -15.85 5.98
N GLY A 172 -1.14 -16.08 4.69
CA GLY A 172 -1.52 -15.12 3.66
C GLY A 172 -0.86 -15.44 2.34
N SER A 173 -0.70 -14.41 1.51
CA SER A 173 0.06 -14.49 0.28
C SER A 173 0.95 -13.28 0.10
N SER A 174 2.07 -13.46 -0.58
CA SER A 174 2.95 -12.35 -0.95
C SER A 174 3.57 -12.52 -2.33
N THR A 175 4.06 -11.41 -2.88
CA THR A 175 4.97 -11.32 -4.02
C THR A 175 6.23 -10.60 -3.54
N ALA A 176 6.85 -11.13 -2.50
CA ALA A 176 8.03 -10.51 -1.91
C ALA A 176 9.27 -10.74 -2.78
N SER A 177 10.22 -9.80 -2.71
CA SER A 177 11.56 -9.98 -3.27
C SER A 177 12.19 -11.25 -2.66
N GLU A 178 12.68 -12.17 -3.51
CA GLU A 178 13.17 -13.51 -3.11
C GLU A 178 12.17 -14.41 -2.35
N GLY A 179 10.91 -14.01 -2.23
CA GLY A 179 9.87 -14.76 -1.52
C GLY A 179 9.90 -14.57 0.00
N THR A 180 10.76 -13.71 0.54
CA THR A 180 10.89 -13.52 1.99
C THR A 180 10.04 -12.35 2.47
N VAL A 181 9.17 -12.60 3.44
CA VAL A 181 8.44 -11.57 4.17
C VAL A 181 8.95 -11.56 5.61
N ASP A 182 9.56 -10.46 6.02
CA ASP A 182 9.96 -10.23 7.40
C ASP A 182 8.72 -9.99 8.26
N VAL A 183 8.73 -10.55 9.46
CA VAL A 183 7.61 -10.45 10.41
C VAL A 183 8.11 -9.92 11.73
N ALA A 184 7.46 -8.87 12.24
CA ALA A 184 7.70 -8.36 13.59
C ALA A 184 6.39 -8.29 14.37
N VAL A 185 6.38 -8.88 15.57
CA VAL A 185 5.28 -8.73 16.53
C VAL A 185 5.59 -7.54 17.41
N ARG A 186 4.74 -6.52 17.42
CA ARG A 186 4.96 -5.28 18.18
C ARG A 186 3.81 -5.00 19.13
N SER A 187 4.16 -4.57 20.34
CA SER A 187 3.19 -3.92 21.24
C SER A 187 2.92 -2.48 20.79
N GLN A 188 1.81 -1.90 21.24
CA GLN A 188 1.55 -0.47 21.09
C GLN A 188 2.49 0.41 21.95
N ALA A 189 3.27 -0.16 22.86
CA ALA A 189 4.32 0.58 23.57
C ALA A 189 5.48 0.97 22.63
N LYS A 190 6.15 2.09 22.91
CA LYS A 190 7.39 2.49 22.22
C LYS A 190 8.57 1.62 22.68
N ALA A 191 8.56 0.36 22.27
CA ALA A 191 9.50 -0.67 22.66
C ALA A 191 10.03 -1.45 21.42
N PRO A 192 11.14 -2.19 21.55
CA PRO A 192 11.55 -3.18 20.55
C PRO A 192 10.43 -4.20 20.27
N PRO A 193 10.43 -4.86 19.09
CA PRO A 193 9.51 -5.95 18.81
C PRO A 193 9.54 -7.04 19.88
N LEU A 194 8.38 -7.61 20.20
CA LEU A 194 8.22 -8.78 21.07
C LEU A 194 8.79 -10.06 20.43
N ALA A 195 8.86 -10.08 19.10
CA ALA A 195 9.52 -11.09 18.30
C ALA A 195 9.80 -10.55 16.90
N THR A 196 10.79 -11.16 16.24
CA THR A 196 11.09 -11.01 14.82
C THR A 196 11.28 -12.38 14.19
N GLY A 197 10.85 -12.55 12.95
CA GLY A 197 11.03 -13.77 12.17
C GLY A 197 10.77 -13.50 10.69
N PHE A 198 10.53 -14.55 9.92
CA PHE A 198 10.16 -14.43 8.52
C PHE A 198 9.23 -15.58 8.10
N VAL A 199 8.50 -15.37 7.01
CA VAL A 199 7.75 -16.41 6.30
C VAL A 199 8.13 -16.38 4.82
N THR A 200 7.96 -17.51 4.12
CA THR A 200 8.25 -17.61 2.69
C THR A 200 6.94 -17.67 1.90
N GLY A 201 6.76 -16.72 0.98
CA GLY A 201 5.62 -16.64 0.07
C GLY A 201 6.03 -16.67 -1.40
N GLY A 202 5.20 -16.07 -2.26
CA GLY A 202 5.52 -15.92 -3.68
C GLY A 202 6.60 -14.89 -3.96
N SER A 203 7.19 -14.96 -5.15
CA SER A 203 8.34 -14.14 -5.57
C SER A 203 8.30 -13.76 -7.05
N MET A 204 9.16 -12.84 -7.46
CA MET A 204 9.32 -12.43 -8.87
C MET A 204 8.02 -11.93 -9.52
N GLY A 205 7.21 -11.18 -8.76
CA GLY A 205 5.92 -10.66 -9.22
C GLY A 205 4.78 -11.70 -9.21
N GLN A 206 5.06 -12.94 -8.82
CA GLN A 206 4.07 -14.00 -8.70
C GLN A 206 3.60 -14.10 -7.26
N MET A 207 2.31 -13.84 -7.04
CA MET A 207 1.67 -14.01 -5.74
C MET A 207 1.64 -15.50 -5.36
N GLY A 208 2.10 -15.82 -4.14
CA GLY A 208 2.16 -17.19 -3.63
C GLY A 208 1.86 -17.23 -2.14
N PRO A 209 1.32 -18.35 -1.62
CA PRO A 209 0.93 -18.47 -0.22
C PRO A 209 2.16 -18.52 0.69
N PHE A 210 2.00 -17.98 1.90
CA PHE A 210 2.92 -18.21 3.01
C PHE A 210 2.16 -18.78 4.20
N GLU A 211 2.84 -19.61 4.99
CA GLU A 211 2.35 -20.11 6.27
C GLU A 211 3.52 -20.26 7.24
N GLY A 212 3.30 -19.94 8.52
CA GLY A 212 4.29 -20.12 9.56
C GLY A 212 3.74 -19.84 10.95
N THR A 213 4.61 -19.97 11.94
CA THR A 213 4.32 -19.63 13.34
C THR A 213 5.46 -18.83 13.93
N LEU A 214 5.14 -17.89 14.81
CA LEU A 214 6.13 -17.07 15.50
C LEU A 214 5.85 -17.04 17.00
N GLU A 215 6.81 -17.48 17.80
CA GLU A 215 6.78 -17.30 19.25
C GLU A 215 7.12 -15.85 19.60
N PHE A 216 6.45 -15.29 20.61
CA PHE A 216 6.70 -13.91 21.05
C PHE A 216 6.69 -13.76 22.56
N ALA A 217 7.47 -12.78 23.04
CA ALA A 217 7.52 -12.44 24.46
C ALA A 217 6.20 -11.82 24.93
N LYS A 218 5.85 -12.03 26.21
CA LYS A 218 4.64 -11.44 26.80
C LYS A 218 4.59 -9.92 26.60
N SER A 219 3.48 -9.43 26.04
CA SER A 219 3.26 -7.99 25.86
C SER A 219 2.95 -7.29 27.20
N ALA A 220 3.45 -6.06 27.34
CA ALA A 220 3.08 -5.17 28.45
C ALA A 220 1.75 -4.43 28.20
N THR A 221 1.31 -4.34 26.95
CA THR A 221 0.03 -3.73 26.55
C THR A 221 -0.89 -4.78 25.93
N PRO A 222 -2.22 -4.67 26.11
CA PRO A 222 -3.16 -5.59 25.49
C PRO A 222 -3.25 -5.42 23.98
N ASP A 223 -2.93 -4.23 23.46
CA ASP A 223 -3.00 -3.91 22.03
C ASP A 223 -1.61 -3.86 21.39
N GLY A 224 -1.57 -4.20 20.09
CA GLY A 224 -0.37 -4.16 19.27
C GLY A 224 -0.66 -4.47 17.80
N ALA A 225 0.37 -4.87 17.07
CA ALA A 225 0.24 -5.24 15.66
C ALA A 225 1.28 -6.28 15.25
N ILE A 226 0.97 -6.97 14.16
CA ILE A 226 1.95 -7.77 13.41
C ILE A 226 2.30 -7.00 12.14
N VAL A 227 3.58 -6.69 11.99
CA VAL A 227 4.14 -6.02 10.81
C VAL A 227 4.69 -7.11 9.89
N PHE A 228 4.17 -7.17 8.67
CA PHE A 228 4.72 -7.95 7.57
C PHE A 228 5.37 -6.98 6.60
N SER A 229 6.67 -7.13 6.33
CA SER A 229 7.41 -6.22 5.47
C SER A 229 8.32 -6.94 4.50
N THR A 230 8.72 -6.25 3.43
CA THR A 230 9.87 -6.66 2.63
C THR A 230 11.01 -5.67 2.82
N SER A 231 12.24 -6.15 2.64
CA SER A 231 13.43 -5.31 2.62
C SER A 231 13.92 -5.08 1.18
N SER A 232 14.46 -3.89 0.93
CA SER A 232 15.21 -3.59 -0.28
C SER A 232 16.46 -4.46 -0.36
N MET A 233 16.69 -5.12 -1.50
CA MET A 233 17.92 -5.89 -1.76
C MET A 233 19.16 -5.00 -1.91
N GLU A 234 18.96 -3.72 -2.20
CA GLU A 234 20.06 -2.78 -2.41
C GLU A 234 20.74 -2.38 -1.10
N ASP A 235 19.94 -2.17 -0.05
CA ASP A 235 20.40 -1.53 1.19
C ASP A 235 19.71 -2.03 2.47
N GLY A 236 18.85 -3.05 2.37
CA GLY A 236 18.20 -3.69 3.52
C GLY A 236 17.13 -2.84 4.22
N ARG A 237 16.81 -1.63 3.71
CA ARG A 237 15.74 -0.80 4.31
C ARG A 237 14.37 -1.42 4.10
N VAL A 238 13.40 -1.08 4.96
CA VAL A 238 12.00 -1.44 4.74
C VAL A 238 11.53 -0.86 3.40
N TRP A 239 10.98 -1.72 2.55
CA TRP A 239 10.54 -1.39 1.20
C TRP A 239 9.04 -1.16 1.15
N GLU A 240 8.27 -2.01 1.82
CA GLU A 240 6.83 -1.92 1.97
C GLU A 240 6.39 -2.73 3.18
N ALA A 241 5.22 -2.41 3.72
CA ALA A 241 4.67 -3.14 4.84
C ALA A 241 3.15 -3.24 4.81
N THR A 242 2.64 -4.38 5.29
CA THR A 242 1.26 -4.53 5.75
C THR A 242 1.28 -4.72 7.26
N VAL A 243 0.46 -3.94 7.97
CA VAL A 243 0.40 -3.93 9.44
C VAL A 243 -1.00 -4.31 9.88
N VAL A 244 -1.08 -5.44 10.56
CA VAL A 244 -2.34 -6.02 11.04
C VAL A 244 -2.49 -5.73 12.53
N PRO A 245 -3.48 -4.92 12.96
CA PRO A 245 -3.73 -4.69 14.39
C PRO A 245 -4.19 -5.99 15.05
N VAL A 246 -3.69 -6.28 16.25
CA VAL A 246 -4.04 -7.46 17.05
C VAL A 246 -4.15 -7.10 18.53
N ARG A 247 -4.69 -8.04 19.30
CA ARG A 247 -4.70 -7.99 20.76
C ARG A 247 -3.94 -9.18 21.33
N PHE A 248 -3.24 -9.01 22.44
CA PHE A 248 -2.54 -10.10 23.12
C PHE A 248 -3.40 -10.68 24.23
N GLY A 249 -3.52 -12.01 24.29
CA GLY A 249 -4.29 -12.75 25.30
C GLY A 249 -3.57 -13.99 25.83
#